data_AF-A0A6B3CNK7-F1
#
_entry.id   AF-A0A6B3CNK7-F1
#
_cell.length_a   1.000
_cell.length_b   1.000
_cell.length_c   1.000
_cell.angle_alpha   90.00
_cell.angle_beta   90.00
_cell.angle_gamma   90.00
#
_symmetry.space_group_name_H-M   'P 1'
#
loop_
_entity.id
_entity.type
_entity.pdbx_description
1 polymer ?
#
loop_
_entity_poly.entity_id
_entity_poly.type
_entity_poly.pdbx_seq_one_letter_code
_entity_poly.pdbx_strand_id
1 'polypeptide(L)'
;GAAVRKEGRPGDGLLYLPDRHRMWIGAVPEDTRLLTDLALAQDPVSSNTLEGVELPARDIAARMLEFDRIVAVRDPAGAPSPANPQEQAKTSTLRCHF
;
A
#
# COMPACT_ATOMS: atom_id res chain seq x y z
N GLY A 1 4.96 8.85 -8.61
CA GLY A 1 4.76 7.41 -8.83
C GLY A 1 4.95 6.94 -10.27
N ALA A 2 5.81 7.54 -11.09
CA ALA A 2 6.04 7.04 -12.47
C ALA A 2 6.52 5.58 -12.53
N ALA A 3 7.32 5.13 -11.54
CA ALA A 3 7.70 3.73 -11.40
C ALA A 3 6.51 2.83 -11.08
N VAL A 4 5.57 3.27 -10.22
CA VAL A 4 4.35 2.52 -9.91
C VAL A 4 3.51 2.30 -11.16
N ARG A 5 3.32 3.34 -11.98
CA ARG A 5 2.63 3.23 -13.27
C ARG A 5 3.35 2.29 -14.24
N LYS A 6 4.67 2.29 -14.24
CA LYS A 6 5.47 1.45 -15.15
C LYS A 6 5.38 -0.03 -14.79
N GLU A 7 5.43 -0.36 -13.51
CA GLU A 7 5.44 -1.75 -13.03
C GLU A 7 4.03 -2.33 -12.85
N GLY A 8 3.06 -1.47 -12.53
CA GLY A 8 1.68 -1.84 -12.27
C GLY A 8 0.88 -2.14 -13.52
N ARG A 9 -0.03 -3.11 -13.42
CA ARG A 9 -1.01 -3.46 -14.44
C ARG A 9 -2.43 -3.33 -13.88
N PRO A 10 -3.45 -3.12 -14.72
CA PRO A 10 -4.84 -3.14 -14.28
C PRO A 10 -5.15 -4.40 -13.47
N GLY A 11 -5.68 -4.21 -12.26
CA GLY A 11 -6.02 -5.31 -11.35
C GLY A 11 -4.92 -5.70 -10.36
N ASP A 12 -3.68 -5.20 -10.52
CA ASP A 12 -2.64 -5.41 -9.51
C ASP A 12 -2.97 -4.61 -8.23
N GLY A 13 -2.61 -5.19 -7.08
CA GLY A 13 -2.72 -4.50 -5.79
C GLY A 13 -1.58 -3.49 -5.57
N LEU A 14 -1.82 -2.48 -4.73
CA LEU A 14 -0.83 -1.48 -4.33
C LEU A 14 -0.68 -1.46 -2.80
N LEU A 15 0.57 -1.45 -2.32
CA LEU A 15 0.90 -1.29 -0.91
C LEU A 15 1.98 -0.24 -0.71
N TYR A 16 1.77 0.59 0.31
CA TYR A 16 2.74 1.58 0.79
C TYR A 16 3.42 1.08 2.08
N LEU A 17 4.75 1.12 2.06
CA LEU A 17 5.63 0.69 3.14
C LEU A 17 6.77 1.71 3.35
N PRO A 18 6.65 2.62 4.30
CA PRO A 18 5.51 2.87 5.21
C PRO A 18 4.36 3.67 4.56
N ASP A 19 3.26 3.81 5.29
CA ASP A 19 2.00 4.43 4.83
C ASP A 19 2.18 5.85 4.28
N ARG A 20 3.05 6.67 4.88
CA ARG A 20 3.34 8.07 4.48
C ARG A 20 3.70 8.27 3.01
N HIS A 21 4.18 7.21 2.31
CA HIS A 21 4.44 7.28 0.88
C HIS A 21 3.18 7.54 0.05
N ARG A 22 2.01 7.21 0.60
CA ARG A 22 0.71 7.47 -0.02
C ARG A 22 0.50 8.95 -0.25
N MET A 23 0.84 9.84 0.69
CA MET A 23 0.73 11.29 0.51
C MET A 23 1.49 11.79 -0.72
N TRP A 24 2.71 11.28 -0.94
CA TRP A 24 3.58 11.78 -2.00
C TRP A 24 3.21 11.20 -3.36
N ILE A 25 2.81 9.94 -3.41
CA ILE A 25 2.46 9.27 -4.66
C ILE A 25 1.03 9.62 -5.09
N GLY A 26 0.12 9.83 -4.14
CA GLY A 26 -1.25 10.25 -4.41
C GLY A 26 -1.38 11.66 -4.99
N ALA A 27 -0.32 12.47 -4.98
CA ALA A 27 -0.30 13.80 -5.59
C ALA A 27 -0.53 13.78 -7.11
N VAL A 28 -0.25 12.65 -7.78
CA VAL A 28 -0.55 12.43 -9.20
C VAL A 28 -1.41 11.18 -9.33
N PRO A 29 -2.75 11.29 -9.26
CA PRO A 29 -3.66 10.13 -9.24
C PRO A 29 -3.50 9.18 -10.45
N GLU A 30 -3.10 9.72 -11.60
CA GLU A 30 -2.84 8.93 -12.82
C GLU A 30 -1.72 7.90 -12.66
N ASP A 31 -0.82 8.07 -11.68
CA ASP A 31 0.26 7.13 -11.43
C ASP A 31 -0.22 5.82 -10.78
N THR A 32 -1.41 5.82 -10.17
CA THR A 32 -1.95 4.69 -9.40
C THR A 32 -3.36 4.29 -9.79
N ARG A 33 -4.06 5.01 -10.69
CA ARG A 33 -5.48 4.80 -10.98
C ARG A 33 -5.88 3.40 -11.44
N LEU A 34 -4.93 2.59 -11.91
CA LEU A 34 -5.17 1.23 -12.40
C LEU A 34 -4.96 0.17 -11.30
N LEU A 35 -4.50 0.59 -10.12
CA LEU A 35 -4.17 -0.26 -9.00
C LEU A 35 -5.16 -0.05 -7.85
N THR A 36 -5.33 -1.08 -7.04
CA THR A 36 -6.17 -1.02 -5.83
C THR A 36 -5.28 -0.88 -4.60
N ASP A 37 -5.42 0.21 -3.84
CA ASP A 37 -4.75 0.32 -2.53
C ASP A 37 -5.35 -0.71 -1.57
N LEU A 38 -4.55 -1.70 -1.20
CA LEU A 38 -5.02 -2.86 -0.42
C LEU A 38 -5.14 -2.56 1.08
N ALA A 39 -4.47 -1.52 1.56
CA ALA A 39 -4.45 -1.19 2.98
C ALA A 39 -5.57 -0.21 3.35
N LEU A 40 -6.09 0.54 2.38
CA LEU A 40 -7.02 1.64 2.62
C LEU A 40 -8.44 1.12 2.94
N ALA A 41 -8.98 1.58 4.07
CA ALA A 41 -10.38 1.41 4.44
C ALA A 41 -11.20 2.63 4.02
N GLN A 42 -10.65 3.82 4.21
CA GLN A 42 -11.26 5.10 3.82
C GLN A 42 -10.19 5.98 3.19
N ASP A 43 -10.52 6.59 2.04
CA ASP A 43 -9.62 7.50 1.35
C ASP A 43 -9.47 8.84 2.10
N PRO A 44 -8.39 9.61 1.80
CA PRO A 44 -8.11 10.88 2.47
C PRO A 44 -9.28 11.88 2.50
N VAL A 45 -10.09 11.93 1.44
CA VAL A 45 -11.22 12.87 1.33
C VAL A 45 -12.35 12.39 2.23
N SER A 46 -12.72 11.11 2.16
CA SER A 46 -13.80 10.52 2.96
C SER A 46 -13.49 10.52 4.46
N SER A 47 -12.23 10.32 4.85
CA SER A 47 -11.82 10.28 6.27
C SER A 47 -11.49 11.64 6.88
N ASN A 48 -11.38 12.70 6.07
CA ASN A 48 -10.80 13.99 6.48
C ASN A 48 -9.39 13.86 7.11
N THR A 49 -8.55 12.97 6.57
CA THR A 49 -7.14 12.79 6.97
C THR A 49 -6.23 12.83 5.76
N LEU A 50 -4.97 13.27 5.92
CA LEU A 50 -4.02 13.31 4.77
C LEU A 50 -3.67 11.91 4.24
N GLU A 51 -3.63 10.91 5.12
CA GLU A 51 -3.18 9.55 4.81
C GLU A 51 -4.33 8.59 4.46
N GLY A 52 -5.59 9.02 4.64
CA GLY A 52 -6.71 8.10 4.75
C GLY A 52 -6.70 7.33 6.07
N VAL A 53 -7.53 6.29 6.16
CA VAL A 53 -7.56 5.36 7.29
C VAL A 53 -7.32 3.96 6.76
N GLU A 54 -6.33 3.28 7.32
CA GLU A 54 -6.05 1.89 6.97
C GLU A 54 -6.98 0.91 7.69
N LEU A 55 -7.14 -0.26 7.09
CA LEU A 55 -7.82 -1.38 7.70
C LEU A 55 -7.03 -1.89 8.92
N PRO A 56 -7.69 -2.64 9.83
CA PRO A 56 -6.98 -3.42 10.83
C PRO A 56 -5.95 -4.36 10.19
N ALA A 57 -4.83 -4.58 10.89
CA ALA A 57 -3.69 -5.35 10.38
C ALA A 57 -4.07 -6.74 9.81
N ARG A 58 -4.99 -7.45 10.48
CA ARG A 58 -5.48 -8.76 10.03
C ARG A 58 -6.25 -8.68 8.69
N ASP A 59 -7.00 -7.60 8.51
CA ASP A 59 -7.87 -7.40 7.35
C ASP A 59 -7.02 -6.95 6.14
N ILE A 60 -5.94 -6.20 6.39
CA ILE A 60 -4.91 -5.93 5.36
C ILE A 60 -4.29 -7.25 4.88
N ALA A 61 -3.85 -8.11 5.80
CA ALA A 61 -3.23 -9.38 5.45
C ALA A 61 -4.19 -10.28 4.66
N ALA A 62 -5.45 -10.38 5.08
CA ALA A 62 -6.48 -11.14 4.35
C ALA A 62 -6.69 -10.59 2.94
N ARG A 63 -6.85 -9.26 2.80
CA ARG A 63 -7.02 -8.58 1.51
C ARG A 63 -5.83 -8.83 0.57
N MET A 64 -4.60 -8.79 1.09
CA MET A 64 -3.40 -9.05 0.29
C MET A 64 -3.44 -10.42 -0.39
N LEU A 65 -3.97 -11.44 0.31
CA LEU A 65 -4.04 -12.80 -0.19
C LEU A 65 -5.14 -13.01 -1.26
N GLU A 66 -6.01 -12.03 -1.48
CA GLU A 66 -7.00 -12.05 -2.57
C GLU A 66 -6.40 -11.61 -3.92
N PHE A 67 -5.16 -11.10 -3.93
CA PHE A 67 -4.51 -10.58 -5.13
C PHE A 67 -3.31 -11.43 -5.52
N ASP A 68 -3.22 -11.78 -6.80
CA ASP A 68 -2.09 -12.56 -7.33
C ASP A 68 -0.78 -11.76 -7.42
N ARG A 69 -0.89 -10.43 -7.55
CA ARG A 69 0.25 -9.53 -7.77
C ARG A 69 0.07 -8.22 -7.02
N ILE A 70 1.15 -7.78 -6.38
CA ILE A 70 1.19 -6.56 -5.58
C ILE A 70 2.40 -5.71 -5.97
N VAL A 71 2.16 -4.45 -6.29
CA VAL A 71 3.20 -3.41 -6.39
C VAL A 71 3.44 -2.84 -5.00
N ALA A 72 4.61 -3.10 -4.44
CA ALA A 72 5.01 -2.59 -3.13
C ALA A 72 5.92 -1.36 -3.28
N VAL A 73 5.47 -0.21 -2.77
CA VAL A 73 6.28 1.00 -2.64
C VAL A 73 7.01 0.93 -1.30
N ARG A 74 8.34 0.81 -1.35
CA ARG A 74 9.17 0.68 -0.15
C ARG A 74 10.28 1.73 -0.10
N ASP A 75 10.67 2.07 1.13
CA ASP A 75 11.94 2.77 1.36
C ASP A 75 13.14 1.95 0.84
N PRO A 76 14.29 2.61 0.57
CA PRO A 76 15.55 1.92 0.31
C PRO A 76 15.93 0.94 1.43
N ALA A 77 16.77 -0.04 1.10
CA ALA A 77 17.28 -1.00 2.07
C ALA A 77 17.98 -0.29 3.24
N GLY A 78 17.70 -0.72 4.48
CA GLY A 78 18.23 -0.11 5.72
C GLY A 78 17.29 0.87 6.42
N ALA A 79 16.07 1.06 5.91
CA ALA A 79 15.04 1.85 6.57
C ALA A 79 14.59 1.24 7.92
N PRO A 80 13.99 2.05 8.82
CA PRO A 80 13.54 1.59 10.12
C PRO A 80 12.57 0.41 10.05
N SER A 81 12.60 -0.43 11.08
CA SER A 81 11.64 -1.53 11.25
C SER A 81 10.19 -1.01 11.27
N PRO A 82 9.21 -1.86 10.88
CA PRO A 82 7.79 -1.53 10.93
C PRO A 82 7.41 -0.90 12.26
N ALA A 83 6.78 0.28 12.22
CA ALA A 83 6.47 1.08 13.39
C ALA A 83 5.12 0.73 14.02
N ASN A 84 4.25 0.00 13.31
CA ASN A 84 2.90 -0.34 13.76
C ASN A 84 2.45 -1.75 13.29
N PRO A 85 1.36 -2.31 13.87
CA PRO A 85 0.84 -3.62 13.49
C PRO A 85 0.48 -3.76 12.02
N GLN A 86 -0.05 -2.70 11.38
CA GLN A 86 -0.41 -2.70 9.96
C GLN A 86 0.83 -2.86 9.07
N GLU A 87 1.90 -2.12 9.33
CA GLU A 87 3.16 -2.24 8.61
C GLU A 87 3.80 -3.62 8.80
N GLN A 88 3.72 -4.16 10.03
CA GLN A 88 4.20 -5.52 10.31
C GLN A 88 3.38 -6.56 9.54
N ALA A 89 2.06 -6.42 9.46
CA ALA A 89 1.21 -7.31 8.67
C ALA A 89 1.57 -7.25 7.17
N LYS A 90 1.71 -6.04 6.60
CA LYS A 90 2.12 -5.88 5.19
C LYS A 90 3.47 -6.54 4.90
N THR A 91 4.49 -6.25 5.71
CA THR A 91 5.85 -6.80 5.49
C THR A 91 5.92 -8.30 5.73
N SER A 92 5.25 -8.82 6.76
CA SER A 92 5.22 -10.26 7.03
C SER A 92 4.46 -11.03 5.96
N THR A 93 3.31 -10.55 5.49
CA THR A 93 2.53 -11.20 4.44
C THR A 93 3.28 -11.19 3.11
N LEU A 94 3.92 -10.07 2.73
CA LEU A 94 4.78 -10.05 1.54
C LEU A 94 5.87 -11.12 1.64
N ARG A 95 6.62 -11.18 2.75
CA ARG A 95 7.72 -12.15 2.92
C ARG A 95 7.27 -13.62 2.87
N CYS A 96 6.06 -13.91 3.34
CA CYS A 96 5.57 -15.28 3.46
C CYS A 96 4.84 -15.79 2.21
N HIS A 97 4.32 -14.91 1.36
CA HIS A 97 3.38 -15.29 0.29
C HIS A 97 3.71 -14.75 -1.11
N PHE A 98 4.63 -13.78 -1.24
CA PHE A 98 4.99 -13.13 -2.51
C PHE A 98 6.51 -13.09 -2.72
#